data_AF-A0A370CHU4-F1
#
_entry.id   AF-A0A370CHU4-F1
#
_cell.length_a   1.000
_cell.length_b   1.000
_cell.length_c   1.000
_cell.angle_alpha   90.00
_cell.angle_beta   90.00
_cell.angle_gamma   90.00
#
_symmetry.space_group_name_H-M   'P 1'
#
loop_
_entity.id
_entity.type
_entity.pdbx_description
1 polymer ?
#
loop_
_entity_poly.entity_id
_entity_poly.type
_entity_poly.pdbx_seq_one_letter_code
_entity_poly.pdbx_strand_id
1 'polypeptide(L)'
;MVESLKKLKNKIGNFMLADDKKPFLEWLTLLAESFNRKVSSLLLETYWQCLKVYPFAQVKQAILNTLQNPDRQKWGMPTPADLIVLIQGDSHSHALNAWGQVVMAIRTVGRYDSVVFDNPIIHCVIRDMGGWVYLCQQPEKELPFLRHEFEKRYRDYQAKPLTSYPRSLKGSLEHDNQVQGSHNPPDPILIGDVKRALIVYANGTKQLSILPLTLSQATQQFSQLQIDTDTSEEEEN
;
A
#
# COMPACT_ATOMS: atom_id res chain seq x y z
N MET A 1 25.55 -13.50 16.73
CA MET A 1 24.16 -13.63 16.20
C MET A 1 23.40 -12.30 16.24
N VAL A 2 23.38 -11.59 17.38
CA VAL A 2 22.74 -10.26 17.53
C VAL A 2 23.41 -9.17 16.66
N GLU A 3 24.75 -9.16 16.55
CA GLU A 3 25.50 -8.28 15.65
C GLU A 3 25.17 -8.49 14.16
N SER A 4 24.99 -9.76 13.78
CA SER A 4 24.68 -10.16 12.41
C SER A 4 23.23 -9.81 12.04
N LEU A 5 22.30 -9.84 13.01
CA LEU A 5 20.91 -9.40 12.86
C LEU A 5 20.78 -7.87 12.79
N LYS A 6 21.60 -7.11 13.52
CA LYS A 6 21.71 -5.65 13.35
C LYS A 6 22.23 -5.28 11.97
N LYS A 7 23.28 -5.97 11.49
CA LYS A 7 23.81 -5.77 10.12
C LYS A 7 22.80 -6.15 9.04
N LEU A 8 21.98 -7.19 9.26
CA LEU A 8 20.94 -7.60 8.32
C LEU A 8 19.75 -6.61 8.32
N LYS A 9 19.29 -6.13 9.49
CA LYS A 9 18.30 -5.05 9.59
C LYS A 9 18.79 -3.74 8.97
N ASN A 10 20.07 -3.40 9.14
CA ASN A 10 20.69 -2.23 8.50
C ASN A 10 20.81 -2.38 6.97
N LYS A 11 21.02 -3.60 6.47
CA LYS A 11 21.11 -3.88 5.02
C LYS A 11 19.74 -3.94 4.33
N ILE A 12 18.68 -4.18 5.10
CA ILE A 12 17.27 -4.05 4.70
C ILE A 12 16.76 -2.61 5.00
N GLY A 13 17.67 -1.70 5.36
CA GLY A 13 17.43 -0.43 6.04
C GLY A 13 16.22 0.34 5.54
N ASN A 14 15.20 0.40 6.39
CA ASN A 14 13.97 1.18 6.20
C ASN A 14 13.97 2.47 7.03
N PHE A 15 15.09 2.89 7.65
CA PHE A 15 15.17 4.09 8.50
C PHE A 15 16.64 4.53 8.74
N MET A 16 16.85 5.80 9.08
CA MET A 16 18.15 6.34 9.52
C MET A 16 18.51 5.88 10.93
N LEU A 17 19.80 5.63 11.17
CA LEU A 17 20.35 5.27 12.48
C LEU A 17 20.84 6.51 13.23
N ALA A 18 21.09 6.38 14.53
CA ALA A 18 21.64 7.46 15.35
C ALA A 18 23.01 7.96 14.82
N ASP A 19 23.81 7.05 14.27
CA ASP A 19 25.11 7.36 13.67
C ASP A 19 24.96 8.21 12.38
N ASP A 20 23.83 8.10 11.69
CA ASP A 20 23.53 8.88 10.49
C ASP A 20 23.13 10.34 10.81
N LYS A 21 22.93 10.68 12.09
CA LYS A 21 22.50 12.04 12.49
C LYS A 21 23.54 13.09 12.14
N LYS A 22 24.83 12.83 12.41
CA LYS A 22 25.91 13.77 12.05
C LYS A 22 25.99 14.04 10.54
N PRO A 23 26.15 13.03 9.67
CA PRO A 23 26.21 13.26 8.23
C PRO A 23 24.90 13.87 7.71
N PHE A 24 23.74 13.49 8.24
CA PHE A 24 22.49 14.16 7.88
C PHE A 24 22.49 15.66 8.14
N LEU A 25 22.96 16.10 9.32
CA LEU A 25 23.02 17.52 9.67
C LEU A 25 24.01 18.29 8.78
N GLU A 26 25.13 17.68 8.39
CA GLU A 26 26.08 18.26 7.44
C GLU A 26 25.43 18.50 6.07
N TRP A 27 24.73 17.50 5.53
CA TRP A 27 24.00 17.62 4.26
C TRP A 27 22.85 18.63 4.31
N LEU A 28 22.17 18.72 5.45
CA LEU A 28 21.10 19.70 5.63
C LEU A 28 21.64 21.12 5.79
N THR A 29 22.82 21.27 6.39
CA THR A 29 23.53 22.56 6.51
C THR A 29 23.98 23.04 5.14
N LEU A 30 24.56 22.15 4.32
CA LEU A 30 24.89 22.42 2.92
C LEU A 30 23.67 22.92 2.13
N LEU A 31 22.51 22.27 2.31
CA LEU A 31 21.26 22.69 1.69
C LEU A 31 20.81 24.06 2.20
N ALA A 32 20.87 24.32 3.50
CA ALA A 32 20.45 25.62 4.03
C ALA A 32 21.36 26.76 3.56
N GLU A 33 22.67 26.52 3.48
CA GLU A 33 23.67 27.47 2.98
C GLU A 33 23.45 27.79 1.49
N SER A 34 23.12 26.80 0.66
CA SER A 34 22.86 27.03 -0.77
C SER A 34 21.65 27.94 -1.02
N PHE A 35 20.70 27.96 -0.09
CA PHE A 35 19.51 28.83 -0.12
C PHE A 35 19.64 30.06 0.80
N ASN A 36 20.83 30.35 1.32
CA ASN A 36 21.13 31.46 2.23
C ASN A 36 20.18 31.56 3.44
N ARG A 37 19.76 30.41 4.00
CA ARG A 37 18.84 30.33 5.13
C ARG A 37 19.61 30.09 6.43
N LYS A 38 19.25 30.83 7.47
CA LYS A 38 19.83 30.64 8.81
C LYS A 38 19.46 29.25 9.36
N VAL A 39 20.47 28.46 9.64
CA VAL A 39 20.32 27.15 10.28
C VAL A 39 20.06 27.37 11.78
N SER A 40 18.82 27.09 12.22
CA SER A 40 18.51 27.04 13.66
C SER A 40 18.49 25.59 14.13
N SER A 41 18.78 25.38 15.42
CA SER A 41 18.69 24.05 16.04
C SER A 41 17.28 23.45 15.90
N LEU A 42 16.25 24.29 16.01
CA LEU A 42 14.85 23.89 15.82
C LEU A 42 14.56 23.42 14.38
N LEU A 43 15.12 24.11 13.37
CA LEU A 43 14.99 23.71 11.98
C LEU A 43 15.61 22.34 11.75
N LEU A 44 16.86 22.15 12.19
CA LEU A 44 17.57 20.87 12.05
C LEU A 44 16.81 19.71 12.70
N GLU A 45 16.30 19.91 13.92
CA GLU A 45 15.54 18.88 14.63
C GLU A 45 14.19 18.59 13.95
N THR A 46 13.51 19.60 13.41
CA THR A 46 12.26 19.41 12.65
C THR A 46 12.49 18.49 11.44
N TYR A 47 13.53 18.74 10.66
CA TYR A 47 13.86 17.89 9.50
C TYR A 47 14.26 16.49 9.93
N TRP A 48 15.03 16.35 11.01
CA TRP A 48 15.40 15.05 11.56
C TRP A 48 14.17 14.24 11.95
N GLN A 49 13.21 14.83 12.67
CA GLN A 49 11.99 14.14 13.09
C GLN A 49 11.13 13.68 11.90
N CYS A 50 11.04 14.48 10.84
CA CYS A 50 10.28 14.12 9.64
C CYS A 50 10.99 13.07 8.76
N LEU A 51 12.32 13.12 8.67
CA LEU A 51 13.08 12.34 7.68
C LEU A 51 13.77 11.09 8.24
N LYS A 52 13.87 10.93 9.57
CA LYS A 52 14.50 9.75 10.21
C LYS A 52 13.87 8.41 9.80
N VAL A 53 12.63 8.45 9.31
CA VAL A 53 11.89 7.27 8.83
C VAL A 53 12.41 6.78 7.48
N TYR A 54 13.21 7.57 6.75
CA TYR A 54 13.79 7.16 5.47
C TYR A 54 15.26 6.78 5.63
N PRO A 55 15.80 5.91 4.76
CA PRO A 55 17.23 5.60 4.74
C PRO A 55 18.06 6.84 4.37
N PHE A 56 19.22 7.02 5.02
CA PHE A 56 20.09 8.17 4.79
C PHE A 56 20.44 8.37 3.31
N ALA A 57 20.73 7.28 2.59
CA ALA A 57 21.05 7.31 1.18
C ALA A 57 19.93 7.96 0.32
N GLN A 58 18.66 7.67 0.62
CA GLN A 58 17.53 8.24 -0.12
C GLN A 58 17.38 9.74 0.17
N VAL A 59 17.53 10.13 1.44
CA VAL A 59 17.44 11.55 1.83
C VAL A 59 18.57 12.36 1.22
N LYS A 60 19.79 11.84 1.23
CA LYS A 60 20.94 12.46 0.55
C LYS A 60 20.67 12.65 -0.94
N GLN A 61 20.11 11.65 -1.62
CA GLN A 61 19.74 11.77 -3.04
C GLN A 61 18.66 12.83 -3.26
N ALA A 62 17.65 12.93 -2.40
CA ALA A 62 16.63 13.98 -2.51
C ALA A 62 17.20 15.40 -2.32
N ILE A 63 18.15 15.56 -1.39
CA ILE A 63 18.89 16.82 -1.22
C ILE A 63 19.70 17.13 -2.50
N LEU A 64 20.44 16.16 -3.03
CA LEU A 64 21.21 16.33 -4.27
C LEU A 64 20.32 16.71 -5.46
N ASN A 65 19.20 16.01 -5.66
CA ASN A 65 18.24 16.31 -6.71
C ASN A 65 17.68 17.74 -6.58
N THR A 66 17.54 18.24 -5.36
CA THR A 66 17.14 19.64 -5.12
C THR A 66 18.23 20.60 -5.57
N LEU A 67 19.48 20.36 -5.16
CA LEU A 67 20.62 21.22 -5.49
C LEU A 67 20.94 21.23 -6.99
N GLN A 68 20.70 20.11 -7.67
CA GLN A 68 20.95 19.97 -9.11
C GLN A 68 19.80 20.50 -9.98
N ASN A 69 18.65 20.83 -9.40
CA ASN A 69 17.49 21.30 -10.16
C ASN A 69 17.51 22.84 -10.29
N PRO A 70 17.86 23.39 -11.47
CA PRO A 70 17.99 24.84 -11.66
C PRO A 70 16.64 25.57 -11.51
N ASP A 71 15.52 24.91 -11.80
CA ASP A 71 14.19 25.50 -11.64
C ASP A 71 13.78 25.64 -10.18
N ARG A 72 14.32 24.79 -9.30
CA ARG A 72 14.02 24.84 -7.86
C ARG A 72 14.69 26.01 -7.16
N GLN A 73 15.78 26.56 -7.71
CA GLN A 73 16.48 27.72 -7.14
C GLN A 73 15.65 29.00 -7.18
N LYS A 74 14.62 29.06 -8.04
CA LYS A 74 13.62 30.14 -8.04
C LYS A 74 12.71 30.09 -6.81
N TRP A 75 12.58 28.93 -6.18
CA TRP A 75 11.77 28.69 -4.99
C TRP A 75 12.69 28.68 -3.76
N GLY A 76 12.17 29.08 -2.59
CA GLY A 76 12.96 29.07 -1.35
C GLY A 76 13.42 27.67 -0.93
N MET A 77 14.18 27.59 0.17
CA MET A 77 14.66 26.30 0.70
C MET A 77 13.49 25.29 0.81
N PRO A 78 13.65 24.06 0.24
CA PRO A 78 12.58 23.07 0.20
C PRO A 78 12.16 22.68 1.61
N THR A 79 10.87 22.48 1.85
CA THR A 79 10.34 21.98 3.12
C THR A 79 10.69 20.49 3.33
N PRO A 80 10.54 19.94 4.56
CA PRO A 80 10.65 18.50 4.76
C PRO A 80 9.70 17.71 3.85
N ALA A 81 8.49 18.22 3.60
CA ALA A 81 7.51 17.61 2.70
C ALA A 81 8.02 17.56 1.25
N ASP A 82 8.65 18.63 0.78
CA ASP A 82 9.26 18.69 -0.55
C ASP A 82 10.39 17.68 -0.76
N LEU A 83 11.12 17.33 0.30
CA LEU A 83 12.11 16.25 0.29
C LEU A 83 11.44 14.87 0.35
N ILE A 84 10.38 14.71 1.14
CA ILE A 84 9.59 13.47 1.18
C ILE A 84 9.02 13.14 -0.20
N VAL A 85 8.50 14.13 -0.93
CA VAL A 85 8.01 13.94 -2.31
C VAL A 85 9.14 13.48 -3.24
N LEU A 86 10.37 13.97 -3.09
CA LEU A 86 11.51 13.49 -3.88
C LEU A 86 11.97 12.09 -3.49
N ILE A 87 11.82 11.70 -2.22
CA ILE A 87 12.20 10.37 -1.71
C ILE A 87 11.18 9.32 -2.14
N GLN A 88 9.91 9.59 -1.85
CA GLN A 88 8.83 8.65 -2.11
C GLN A 88 8.40 8.69 -3.57
N GLY A 89 8.52 9.83 -4.25
CA GLY A 89 7.82 10.14 -5.50
C GLY A 89 6.50 10.88 -5.23
N ASP A 90 5.99 11.60 -6.22
CA ASP A 90 4.70 12.28 -6.09
C ASP A 90 3.57 11.25 -5.89
N SER A 91 2.71 11.51 -4.89
CA SER A 91 1.46 10.77 -4.68
C SER A 91 0.64 10.61 -5.96
N HIS A 92 0.66 11.61 -6.86
CA HIS A 92 0.01 11.50 -8.16
C HIS A 92 0.69 10.46 -9.05
N SER A 93 2.02 10.44 -9.09
CA SER A 93 2.78 9.44 -9.85
C SER A 93 2.53 8.02 -9.34
N HIS A 94 2.40 7.82 -8.02
CA HIS A 94 2.03 6.52 -7.46
C HIS A 94 0.64 6.07 -7.88
N ALA A 95 -0.34 6.96 -7.78
CA ALA A 95 -1.71 6.66 -8.18
C ALA A 95 -1.81 6.35 -9.68
N LEU A 96 -1.10 7.10 -10.53
CA LEU A 96 -1.01 6.87 -11.97
C LEU A 96 -0.34 5.53 -12.30
N ASN A 97 0.77 5.20 -11.65
CA ASN A 97 1.46 3.91 -11.85
C ASN A 97 0.58 2.74 -11.41
N ALA A 98 -0.08 2.86 -10.25
CA ALA A 98 -1.03 1.87 -9.76
C ALA A 98 -2.20 1.68 -10.75
N TRP A 99 -2.77 2.77 -11.27
CA TRP A 99 -3.80 2.68 -12.30
C TRP A 99 -3.30 2.02 -13.59
N GLY A 100 -2.07 2.32 -14.01
CA GLY A 100 -1.43 1.66 -15.14
C GLY A 100 -1.35 0.14 -14.98
N GLN A 101 -0.98 -0.34 -13.77
CA GLN A 101 -1.00 -1.77 -13.46
C GLN A 101 -2.42 -2.36 -13.54
N VAL A 102 -3.41 -1.64 -13.03
CA VAL A 102 -4.82 -2.07 -13.06
C VAL A 102 -5.32 -2.19 -14.51
N VAL A 103 -5.09 -1.18 -15.36
CA VAL A 103 -5.50 -1.22 -16.77
C VAL A 103 -4.80 -2.35 -17.52
N MET A 104 -3.50 -2.56 -17.26
CA MET A 104 -2.77 -3.68 -17.83
C MET A 104 -3.39 -5.01 -17.42
N ALA A 105 -3.66 -5.20 -16.12
CA ALA A 105 -4.30 -6.42 -15.62
C ALA A 105 -5.71 -6.63 -16.21
N ILE A 106 -6.50 -5.57 -16.40
CA ILE A 106 -7.83 -5.69 -17.03
C ILE A 106 -7.69 -6.23 -18.46
N ARG A 107 -6.68 -5.75 -19.20
CA ARG A 107 -6.44 -6.14 -20.60
C ARG A 107 -5.81 -7.53 -20.74
N THR A 108 -5.00 -7.97 -19.80
CA THR A 108 -4.25 -9.23 -19.90
C THR A 108 -4.95 -10.40 -19.19
N VAL A 109 -5.54 -10.15 -18.02
CA VAL A 109 -6.21 -11.18 -17.20
C VAL A 109 -7.72 -11.17 -17.43
N GLY A 110 -8.32 -9.98 -17.42
CA GLY A 110 -9.77 -9.84 -17.55
C GLY A 110 -10.55 -10.26 -16.29
N ARG A 111 -11.87 -10.44 -16.43
CA ARG A 111 -12.79 -10.55 -15.27
C ARG A 111 -12.85 -11.94 -14.61
N TYR A 112 -12.43 -12.98 -15.32
CA TYR A 112 -12.72 -14.36 -14.93
C TYR A 112 -11.84 -14.81 -13.78
N ASP A 113 -10.55 -14.54 -13.88
CA ASP A 113 -9.56 -14.93 -12.88
C ASP A 113 -9.49 -13.92 -11.73
N SER A 114 -9.19 -14.44 -10.55
CA SER A 114 -8.88 -13.64 -9.38
C SER A 114 -7.47 -13.07 -9.49
N VAL A 115 -7.24 -11.87 -8.96
CA VAL A 115 -5.95 -11.18 -9.06
C VAL A 115 -5.43 -10.72 -7.70
N VAL A 116 -4.11 -10.66 -7.58
CA VAL A 116 -3.41 -10.08 -6.42
C VAL A 116 -2.36 -9.09 -6.92
N PHE A 117 -2.59 -7.81 -6.65
CA PHE A 117 -1.61 -6.77 -6.88
C PHE A 117 -0.54 -6.74 -5.78
N ASP A 118 0.67 -6.31 -6.16
CA ASP A 118 1.81 -6.08 -5.27
C ASP A 118 1.63 -4.91 -4.28
N ASN A 119 0.57 -4.11 -4.46
CA ASN A 119 0.23 -2.98 -3.62
C ASN A 119 -1.17 -3.17 -2.97
N PRO A 120 -1.25 -3.26 -1.63
CA PRO A 120 -2.51 -3.49 -0.93
C PRO A 120 -3.50 -2.32 -1.05
N ILE A 121 -3.06 -1.09 -1.34
CA ILE A 121 -3.94 0.06 -1.58
C ILE A 121 -4.81 -0.19 -2.81
N ILE A 122 -4.26 -0.82 -3.86
CA ILE A 122 -5.01 -1.15 -5.08
C ILE A 122 -6.21 -2.03 -4.74
N HIS A 123 -6.03 -2.99 -3.83
CA HIS A 123 -7.11 -3.89 -3.42
C HIS A 123 -8.23 -3.15 -2.66
N CYS A 124 -7.87 -2.25 -1.75
CA CYS A 124 -8.86 -1.40 -1.06
C CYS A 124 -9.65 -0.53 -2.03
N VAL A 125 -8.96 0.16 -2.94
CA VAL A 125 -9.60 1.07 -3.89
C VAL A 125 -10.53 0.29 -4.82
N ILE A 126 -10.09 -0.84 -5.37
CA ILE A 126 -10.93 -1.65 -6.26
C ILE A 126 -12.14 -2.21 -5.52
N ARG A 127 -11.97 -2.69 -4.27
CA ARG A 127 -13.11 -3.13 -3.43
C ARG A 127 -14.15 -2.02 -3.30
N ASP A 128 -13.71 -0.81 -2.97
CA ASP A 128 -14.61 0.34 -2.75
C ASP A 128 -15.24 0.88 -4.04
N MET A 129 -14.60 0.61 -5.19
CA MET A 129 -15.13 0.94 -6.52
C MET A 129 -16.15 -0.09 -7.04
N GLY A 130 -16.41 -1.17 -6.30
CA GLY A 130 -17.37 -2.23 -6.70
C GLY A 130 -16.74 -3.58 -7.02
N GLY A 131 -15.42 -3.73 -6.84
CA GLY A 131 -14.69 -4.98 -7.03
C GLY A 131 -14.12 -5.17 -8.44
N TRP A 132 -13.34 -6.24 -8.60
CA TRP A 132 -12.61 -6.54 -9.84
C TRP A 132 -13.52 -6.85 -11.01
N VAL A 133 -14.52 -7.70 -10.80
CA VAL A 133 -15.50 -8.06 -11.84
C VAL A 133 -16.23 -6.82 -12.36
N TYR A 134 -16.67 -5.92 -11.46
CA TYR A 134 -17.32 -4.67 -11.86
C TYR A 134 -16.40 -3.80 -12.71
N LEU A 135 -15.15 -3.63 -12.28
CA LEU A 135 -14.16 -2.80 -12.98
C LEU A 135 -13.83 -3.34 -14.37
N CYS A 136 -13.65 -4.65 -14.51
CA CYS A 136 -13.38 -5.30 -15.80
C CYS A 136 -14.57 -5.26 -16.78
N GLN A 137 -15.79 -5.06 -16.30
CA GLN A 137 -16.99 -4.95 -17.14
C GLN A 137 -17.23 -3.55 -17.69
N GLN A 138 -16.50 -2.54 -17.19
CA GLN A 138 -16.68 -1.16 -17.64
C GLN A 138 -16.17 -0.98 -19.07
N PRO A 139 -16.91 -0.24 -19.92
CA PRO A 139 -16.48 -0.01 -21.29
C PRO A 139 -15.25 0.92 -21.32
N GLU A 140 -14.39 0.76 -22.34
CA GLU A 140 -13.10 1.47 -22.42
C GLU A 140 -13.23 3.00 -22.33
N LYS A 141 -14.34 3.54 -22.85
CA LYS A 141 -14.68 4.97 -22.78
C LYS A 141 -14.84 5.52 -21.35
N GLU A 142 -15.17 4.66 -20.37
CA GLU A 142 -15.36 5.04 -18.97
C GLU A 142 -14.06 4.93 -18.16
N LEU A 143 -13.02 4.26 -18.68
CA LEU A 143 -11.74 4.12 -18.00
C LEU A 143 -11.10 5.47 -17.60
N PRO A 144 -11.16 6.55 -18.41
CA PRO A 144 -10.66 7.85 -17.97
C PRO A 144 -11.40 8.44 -16.76
N PHE A 145 -12.71 8.19 -16.63
CA PHE A 145 -13.49 8.63 -15.48
C PHE A 145 -13.18 7.77 -14.24
N LEU A 146 -13.13 6.45 -14.41
CA LEU A 146 -12.75 5.51 -13.35
C LEU A 146 -11.33 5.76 -12.85
N ARG A 147 -10.42 6.17 -13.74
CA ARG A 147 -9.08 6.61 -13.37
C ARG A 147 -9.12 7.75 -12.36
N HIS A 148 -9.93 8.79 -12.61
CA HIS A 148 -10.02 9.93 -11.71
C HIS A 148 -10.55 9.51 -10.33
N GLU A 149 -11.60 8.69 -10.30
CA GLU A 149 -12.16 8.15 -9.05
C GLU A 149 -11.17 7.24 -8.30
N PHE A 150 -10.39 6.44 -9.04
CA PHE A 150 -9.33 5.59 -8.51
C PHE A 150 -8.21 6.43 -7.90
N GLU A 151 -7.67 7.39 -8.65
CA GLU A 151 -6.55 8.24 -8.20
C GLU A 151 -6.91 9.02 -6.93
N LYS A 152 -8.14 9.54 -6.86
CA LYS A 152 -8.64 10.23 -5.67
C LYS A 152 -8.65 9.31 -4.45
N ARG A 153 -9.30 8.14 -4.54
CA ARG A 153 -9.37 7.17 -3.44
C ARG A 153 -8.00 6.62 -3.06
N TYR A 154 -7.14 6.39 -4.05
CA TYR A 154 -5.78 5.89 -3.82
C TYR A 154 -4.99 6.86 -2.93
N ARG A 155 -5.05 8.17 -3.20
CA ARG A 155 -4.40 9.19 -2.38
C ARG A 155 -4.94 9.23 -0.96
N ASP A 156 -6.27 9.09 -0.79
CA ASP A 156 -6.91 9.05 0.52
C ASP A 156 -6.41 7.86 1.36
N TYR A 157 -6.22 6.70 0.72
CA TYR A 157 -5.64 5.51 1.35
C TYR A 157 -4.14 5.63 1.61
N GLN A 158 -3.40 6.31 0.74
CA GLN A 158 -1.97 6.53 0.93
C GLN A 158 -1.68 7.43 2.15
N ALA A 159 -2.59 8.35 2.46
CA ALA A 159 -2.46 9.26 3.60
C ALA A 159 -2.75 8.59 4.97
N LYS A 160 -3.28 7.37 5.00
CA LYS A 160 -3.75 6.69 6.22
C LYS A 160 -3.14 5.29 6.36
N PRO A 161 -2.91 4.79 7.58
CA PRO A 161 -2.54 3.39 7.77
C PRO A 161 -3.68 2.47 7.31
N LEU A 162 -3.34 1.41 6.57
CA LEU A 162 -4.31 0.42 6.12
C LEU A 162 -4.68 -0.52 7.26
N THR A 163 -5.92 -0.45 7.74
CA THR A 163 -6.43 -1.34 8.80
C THR A 163 -6.72 -2.75 8.28
N SER A 164 -7.32 -2.85 7.09
CA SER A 164 -7.65 -4.14 6.46
C SER A 164 -7.83 -3.96 4.95
N TYR A 165 -7.40 -4.97 4.19
CA TYR A 165 -7.55 -5.05 2.75
C TYR A 165 -7.85 -6.50 2.31
N PRO A 166 -8.55 -6.69 1.17
CA PRO A 166 -8.73 -8.03 0.59
C PRO A 166 -7.40 -8.67 0.24
N ARG A 167 -7.22 -9.96 0.55
CA ARG A 167 -6.03 -10.74 0.13
C ARG A 167 -5.93 -10.90 -1.39
N SER A 168 -7.08 -11.01 -2.05
CA SER A 168 -7.23 -11.17 -3.49
C SER A 168 -8.51 -10.49 -3.93
N LEU A 169 -8.53 -10.05 -5.18
CA LEU A 169 -9.71 -9.51 -5.81
C LEU A 169 -10.35 -10.61 -6.64
N LYS A 170 -11.51 -11.08 -6.18
CA LYS A 170 -12.19 -12.25 -6.75
C LYS A 170 -12.64 -11.99 -8.19
N GLY A 171 -12.30 -12.92 -9.08
CA GLY A 171 -12.86 -13.01 -10.43
C GLY A 171 -14.21 -13.74 -10.44
N SER A 172 -14.87 -13.77 -11.60
CA SER A 172 -16.17 -14.45 -11.74
C SER A 172 -16.10 -15.96 -11.48
N LEU A 173 -14.99 -16.63 -11.83
CA LEU A 173 -14.85 -18.08 -11.63
C LEU A 173 -14.84 -18.47 -10.14
N GLU A 174 -14.17 -17.68 -9.31
CA GLU A 174 -14.18 -17.90 -7.86
C GLU A 174 -15.58 -17.64 -7.27
N HIS A 175 -16.31 -16.67 -7.79
CA HIS A 175 -17.69 -16.40 -7.37
C HIS A 175 -18.63 -17.58 -7.69
N ASP A 176 -18.58 -18.10 -8.91
CA ASP A 176 -19.43 -19.19 -9.37
C ASP A 176 -19.12 -20.51 -8.64
N ASN A 177 -17.83 -20.80 -8.40
CA ASN A 177 -17.40 -21.97 -7.64
C ASN A 177 -17.82 -21.93 -6.17
N GLN A 178 -17.82 -20.73 -5.55
CA GLN A 178 -18.28 -20.54 -4.18
C GLN A 178 -19.79 -20.82 -4.05
N VAL A 179 -20.58 -20.50 -5.08
CA VAL A 179 -22.03 -20.76 -5.12
C VAL A 179 -22.32 -22.24 -5.38
N GLN A 180 -21.52 -22.91 -6.21
CA GLN A 180 -21.72 -24.31 -6.60
C GLN A 180 -21.12 -25.33 -5.61
N GLY A 181 -20.48 -24.87 -4.53
CA GLY A 181 -19.90 -25.75 -3.51
C GLY A 181 -18.67 -26.54 -3.97
N SER A 182 -18.02 -26.12 -5.06
CA SER A 182 -16.82 -26.80 -5.57
C SER A 182 -15.59 -26.41 -4.75
N HIS A 183 -14.79 -27.40 -4.36
CA HIS A 183 -13.90 -27.29 -3.20
C HIS A 183 -12.59 -26.52 -3.39
N ASN A 184 -12.21 -26.08 -4.60
CA ASN A 184 -11.04 -25.23 -4.77
C ASN A 184 -11.24 -24.21 -5.90
N PRO A 185 -11.31 -22.89 -5.60
CA PRO A 185 -11.25 -21.87 -6.63
C PRO A 185 -9.87 -21.88 -7.31
N PRO A 186 -9.77 -21.45 -8.58
CA PRO A 186 -8.49 -21.32 -9.27
C PRO A 186 -7.55 -20.36 -8.53
N ASP A 187 -6.25 -20.65 -8.57
CA ASP A 187 -5.24 -19.81 -7.93
C ASP A 187 -5.22 -18.40 -8.52
N PRO A 188 -5.13 -17.35 -7.69
CA PRO A 188 -5.17 -15.98 -8.18
C PRO A 188 -3.86 -15.61 -8.89
N ILE A 189 -3.98 -14.78 -9.93
CA ILE A 189 -2.85 -14.30 -10.71
C ILE A 189 -2.17 -13.13 -9.99
N LEU A 190 -0.84 -13.23 -9.82
CA LEU A 190 -0.03 -12.19 -9.18
C LEU A 190 0.35 -11.11 -10.19
N ILE A 191 0.10 -9.84 -9.85
CA ILE A 191 0.37 -8.67 -10.69
C ILE A 191 1.44 -7.78 -10.03
N GLY A 192 2.47 -7.41 -10.80
CA GLY A 192 3.58 -6.57 -10.34
C GLY A 192 4.75 -7.39 -9.78
N ASP A 193 5.37 -6.91 -8.69
CA ASP A 193 6.41 -7.66 -7.98
C ASP A 193 5.82 -8.88 -7.26
N VAL A 194 6.15 -10.07 -7.77
CA VAL A 194 5.68 -11.37 -7.27
C VAL A 194 5.90 -11.52 -5.76
N LYS A 195 7.04 -11.09 -5.22
CA LYS A 195 7.35 -11.24 -3.78
C LYS A 195 6.44 -10.36 -2.94
N ARG A 196 6.19 -9.13 -3.39
CA ARG A 196 5.30 -8.19 -2.70
C ARG A 196 3.86 -8.63 -2.80
N ALA A 197 3.42 -9.10 -3.97
CA ALA A 197 2.08 -9.66 -4.15
C ALA A 197 1.81 -10.85 -3.23
N LEU A 198 2.79 -11.75 -3.04
CA LEU A 198 2.69 -12.85 -2.07
C LEU A 198 2.55 -12.35 -0.63
N ILE A 199 3.30 -11.31 -0.24
CA ILE A 199 3.18 -10.69 1.09
C ILE A 199 1.78 -10.07 1.27
N VAL A 200 1.26 -9.40 0.24
CA VAL A 200 -0.10 -8.85 0.24
C VAL A 200 -1.14 -9.96 0.40
N TYR A 201 -1.01 -11.06 -0.35
CA TYR A 201 -1.91 -12.19 -0.23
C TYR A 201 -1.87 -12.85 1.16
N ALA A 202 -0.68 -13.00 1.74
CA ALA A 202 -0.50 -13.63 3.04
C ALA A 202 -1.08 -12.79 4.19
N ASN A 203 -0.93 -11.47 4.12
CA ASN A 203 -1.34 -10.54 5.17
C ASN A 203 -2.76 -9.98 4.98
N GLY A 204 -3.33 -10.11 3.78
CA GLY A 204 -4.67 -9.65 3.48
C GLY A 204 -5.74 -10.48 4.18
N THR A 205 -6.86 -9.86 4.48
CA THR A 205 -8.01 -10.59 5.02
C THR A 205 -8.62 -11.44 3.93
N LYS A 206 -9.01 -12.68 4.26
CA LYS A 206 -9.91 -13.42 3.36
C LYS A 206 -11.11 -12.52 3.15
N GLN A 207 -11.40 -12.18 1.89
CA GLN A 207 -12.61 -11.46 1.56
C GLN A 207 -13.76 -12.39 1.93
N LEU A 208 -14.24 -12.26 3.18
CA LEU A 208 -15.52 -12.76 3.58
C LEU A 208 -16.45 -12.17 2.55
N SER A 209 -17.07 -13.02 1.76
CA SER A 209 -18.24 -12.62 1.00
C SER A 209 -19.22 -12.16 2.08
N ILE A 210 -19.22 -10.86 2.38
CA ILE A 210 -20.29 -10.23 3.13
C ILE A 210 -21.46 -10.18 2.16
N LEU A 211 -21.93 -11.36 1.73
CA LEU A 211 -23.30 -11.47 1.29
C LEU A 211 -24.09 -11.01 2.51
N PRO A 212 -24.97 -10.00 2.38
CA PRO A 212 -25.84 -9.64 3.47
C PRO A 212 -26.59 -10.92 3.86
N LEU A 213 -26.25 -11.45 5.04
CA LEU A 213 -26.98 -12.57 5.62
C LEU A 213 -28.38 -12.06 5.90
N THR A 214 -29.38 -12.78 5.43
CA THR A 214 -30.74 -12.53 5.92
C THR A 214 -30.75 -12.74 7.43
N LEU A 215 -31.62 -12.03 8.15
CA LEU A 215 -31.77 -12.20 9.60
C LEU A 215 -31.97 -13.68 9.98
N SER A 216 -32.64 -14.45 9.11
CA SER A 216 -32.82 -15.89 9.25
C SER A 216 -31.48 -16.65 9.21
N GLN A 217 -30.64 -16.40 8.19
CA GLN A 217 -29.34 -17.05 8.06
C GLN A 217 -28.37 -16.66 9.19
N ALA A 218 -28.39 -15.39 9.62
CA ALA A 218 -27.57 -14.93 10.74
C ALA A 218 -27.99 -15.61 12.05
N THR A 219 -29.29 -15.69 12.33
CA THR A 219 -29.82 -16.36 13.52
C THR A 219 -29.52 -17.87 13.52
N GLN A 220 -29.57 -18.53 12.36
CA GLN A 220 -29.22 -19.95 12.22
C GLN A 220 -27.73 -20.21 12.47
N GLN A 221 -26.85 -19.41 11.87
CA GLN A 221 -25.41 -19.52 12.12
C GLN A 221 -25.05 -19.26 13.58
N PHE A 222 -25.71 -18.29 14.23
CA PHE A 222 -25.51 -18.01 15.65
C PHE A 222 -25.97 -19.17 16.54
N SER A 223 -27.09 -19.80 16.20
CA SER A 223 -27.61 -20.96 16.93
C SER A 223 -26.71 -22.18 16.78
N GLN A 224 -26.15 -22.42 15.59
CA GLN A 224 -25.20 -23.52 15.34
C GLN A 224 -23.87 -23.34 16.09
N LEU A 225 -23.36 -22.10 16.17
CA LEU A 225 -22.15 -21.80 16.94
C LEU A 225 -22.35 -22.02 18.46
N GLN A 226 -23.57 -21.86 18.98
CA GLN A 226 -23.87 -22.15 20.39
C GLN A 226 -24.02 -23.66 20.67
N ILE A 227 -24.51 -24.43 19.70
CA ILE A 227 -24.62 -25.89 19.84
C ILE A 227 -23.22 -26.54 19.86
N ASP A 228 -22.30 -26.08 19.00
CA ASP A 228 -20.93 -26.62 18.95
C ASP A 228 -20.12 -26.30 20.23
N THR A 229 -20.39 -25.17 20.90
CA THR A 229 -19.78 -24.84 22.20
C THR A 229 -20.34 -25.66 23.35
N ASP A 230 -21.63 -26.04 23.33
CA ASP A 230 -22.21 -26.89 24.37
C ASP A 230 -21.77 -28.36 24.22
N THR A 231 -21.61 -28.87 22.99
CA THR A 231 -21.14 -30.26 22.77
C THR A 231 -19.65 -30.46 23.07
N SER A 232 -18.84 -29.40 23.11
CA SER A 232 -17.42 -29.50 23.47
C SER A 232 -17.18 -29.46 24.98
N GLU A 233 -18.16 -29.00 25.79
CA GLU A 233 -18.10 -29.05 27.25
C GLU A 233 -18.62 -30.40 27.82
N GLU A 234 -19.40 -31.18 27.05
CA GLU A 234 -19.90 -32.49 27.49
C GLU A 234 -18.93 -33.67 27.24
N GLU A 235 -17.93 -33.54 26.35
CA GLU A 235 -16.91 -34.59 26.12
C GLU A 235 -15.68 -34.52 27.06
N GLU A 236 -15.60 -33.51 27.93
CA GLU A 236 -14.48 -33.31 28.87
C GLU A 236 -14.80 -33.66 30.35
N ASN A 237 -15.94 -34.32 30.63
CA ASN A 237 -16.31 -34.81 31.98
C ASN A 237 -16.42 -36.33 32.08
#